data_AF-A0A1G9YBC3-F1
#
_entry.id   AF-A0A1G9YBC3-F1
#
_cell.length_a   1.000
_cell.length_b   1.000
_cell.length_c   1.000
_cell.angle_alpha   90.00
_cell.angle_beta   90.00
_cell.angle_gamma   90.00
#
_symmetry.space_group_name_H-M   'P 1'
#
loop_
_entity.id
_entity.type
_entity.pdbx_description
1 polymer ?
#
loop_
_entity_poly.entity_id
_entity_poly.type
_entity_poly.pdbx_seq_one_letter_code
_entity_poly.pdbx_strand_id
1 'polypeptide(L)'
;MQGTPSAAAAPVVGWAAGPLGAVQAADQEIARQTAIKARAVAAFAASRPAGADRAQGERGPMSAERWAARPEVLRSVSEWATPELAIALDLTQQGAEKELARSLTLVSRLPATLAALESGVVHAGICGTCSSTSPRSPMSGCVRRWMPSCWPGWPDGTG
;
A
#
# COMPACT_ATOMS: atom_id res chain seq x y z
N MET A 1 21.71 22.19 44.00
CA MET A 1 21.26 20.80 43.74
C MET A 1 20.44 20.83 42.46
N GLN A 2 21.00 20.34 41.35
CA GLN A 2 20.37 20.37 40.03
C GLN A 2 19.76 18.99 39.79
N GLY A 3 18.42 18.92 39.69
CA GLY A 3 17.71 17.69 39.34
C GLY A 3 17.94 17.35 37.87
N THR A 4 18.53 16.19 37.62
CA THR A 4 18.61 15.61 36.27
C THR A 4 17.21 15.30 35.75
N PRO A 5 16.81 15.78 34.56
CA PRO A 5 15.57 15.35 33.96
C PRO A 5 15.66 13.85 33.64
N SER A 6 14.75 13.08 34.22
CA SER A 6 14.55 11.66 33.93
C SER A 6 14.34 11.50 32.43
N ALA A 7 15.26 10.82 31.76
CA ALA A 7 15.14 10.48 30.35
C ALA A 7 13.81 9.72 30.19
N ALA A 8 12.86 10.34 29.48
CA ALA A 8 11.62 9.68 29.11
C ALA A 8 12.00 8.42 28.31
N ALA A 9 11.89 7.26 28.96
CA ALA A 9 12.06 5.98 28.30
C ALA A 9 11.07 5.95 27.15
N ALA A 10 11.58 6.00 25.91
CA ALA A 10 10.75 5.79 24.74
C ALA A 10 9.99 4.47 24.96
N PRO A 11 8.68 4.39 24.68
CA PRO A 11 7.97 3.13 24.80
C PRO A 11 8.59 2.16 23.81
N VAL A 12 9.42 1.26 24.31
CA VAL A 12 9.78 0.03 23.62
C VAL A 12 8.48 -0.75 23.56
N VAL A 13 7.77 -0.64 22.44
CA VAL A 13 6.64 -1.55 22.20
C VAL A 13 7.26 -2.92 22.00
N GLY A 14 7.47 -3.61 23.11
CA GLY A 14 7.88 -5.00 23.12
C GLY A 14 6.76 -5.85 22.52
N TRP A 15 7.12 -7.07 22.18
CA TRP A 15 6.18 -8.10 21.77
C TRP A 15 5.12 -8.29 22.84
N ALA A 16 3.85 -8.09 22.47
CA ALA A 16 2.74 -8.29 23.39
C ALA A 16 2.51 -9.79 23.60
N ALA A 17 2.13 -10.17 24.82
CA ALA A 17 1.59 -11.50 25.09
C ALA A 17 0.06 -11.52 24.88
N GLY A 18 -0.52 -12.71 24.70
CA GLY A 18 -1.97 -12.88 24.57
C GLY A 18 -2.54 -12.38 23.23
N PRO A 19 -3.82 -11.95 23.19
CA PRO A 19 -4.52 -11.61 21.94
C PRO A 19 -3.83 -10.51 21.11
N LEU A 20 -3.21 -9.51 21.75
CA LEU A 20 -2.50 -8.45 21.04
C LEU A 20 -1.23 -8.98 20.35
N GLY A 21 -0.53 -9.93 20.97
CA GLY A 21 0.61 -10.60 20.34
C GLY A 21 0.21 -11.39 19.09
N ALA A 22 -0.98 -12.01 19.11
CA ALA A 22 -1.52 -12.70 17.93
C ALA A 22 -1.80 -11.73 16.77
N VAL A 23 -2.29 -10.52 17.07
CA VAL A 23 -2.48 -9.46 16.05
C VAL A 23 -1.14 -8.99 15.48
N GLN A 24 -0.13 -8.77 16.32
CA GLN A 24 1.21 -8.39 15.86
C GLN A 24 1.85 -9.47 14.97
N ALA A 25 1.71 -10.74 15.34
CA ALA A 25 2.19 -11.86 14.52
C ALA A 25 1.46 -11.94 13.16
N ALA A 26 0.15 -11.70 13.14
CA ALA A 26 -0.62 -11.66 11.91
C ALA A 26 -0.17 -10.53 10.98
N ASP A 27 0.04 -9.32 11.50
CA ASP A 27 0.53 -8.18 10.71
C ASP A 27 1.92 -8.41 10.12
N GLN A 28 2.79 -9.13 10.82
CA GLN A 28 4.10 -9.50 10.30
C GLN A 28 4.02 -10.49 9.16
N GLU A 29 3.14 -11.49 9.28
CA GLU A 29 2.92 -12.40 8.16
C GLU A 29 2.29 -11.67 6.97
N ILE A 30 1.37 -10.72 7.20
CA ILE A 30 0.84 -9.85 6.14
C ILE A 30 1.97 -9.04 5.48
N ALA A 31 2.91 -8.51 6.27
CA ALA A 31 4.06 -7.78 5.73
C ALA A 31 4.95 -8.68 4.84
N ARG A 32 5.22 -9.90 5.30
CA ARG A 32 5.99 -10.89 4.55
C ARG A 32 5.31 -11.28 3.24
N GLN A 33 4.00 -11.54 3.28
CA GLN A 33 3.19 -11.84 2.09
C GLN A 33 3.12 -10.64 1.14
N THR A 34 3.08 -9.42 1.68
CA THR A 34 3.12 -8.19 0.88
C THR A 34 4.41 -8.08 0.09
N ALA A 35 5.55 -8.42 0.69
CA ALA A 35 6.83 -8.42 -0.01
C ALA A 35 6.90 -9.50 -1.11
N ILE A 36 6.43 -10.71 -0.82
CA ILE A 36 6.33 -11.80 -1.82
C ILE A 36 5.46 -11.35 -3.00
N LYS A 37 4.30 -10.77 -2.72
CA LYS A 37 3.40 -10.24 -3.75
C LYS A 37 4.08 -9.16 -4.59
N ALA A 38 4.79 -8.23 -3.96
CA ALA A 38 5.50 -7.18 -4.69
C ALA A 38 6.54 -7.75 -5.67
N ARG A 39 7.30 -8.79 -5.26
CA ARG A 39 8.24 -9.48 -6.17
C ARG A 39 7.52 -10.21 -7.30
N ALA A 40 6.43 -10.93 -7.00
CA ALA A 40 5.64 -11.62 -8.01
C ALA A 40 5.04 -10.66 -9.04
N VAL A 41 4.50 -9.52 -8.59
CA VAL A 41 3.97 -8.47 -9.47
C VAL A 41 5.09 -7.86 -10.33
N ALA A 42 6.28 -7.62 -9.78
CA ALA A 42 7.42 -7.14 -10.56
C ALA A 42 7.89 -8.15 -11.61
N ALA A 43 7.92 -9.45 -11.27
CA ALA A 43 8.24 -10.51 -12.21
C ALA A 43 7.19 -10.62 -13.33
N PHE A 44 5.90 -10.50 -12.98
CA PHE A 44 4.80 -10.42 -13.96
C PHE A 44 4.94 -9.21 -14.89
N ALA A 45 5.27 -8.03 -14.35
CA ALA A 45 5.52 -6.86 -15.18
C ALA A 45 6.72 -7.05 -16.12
N ALA A 46 7.76 -7.73 -15.68
CA ALA A 46 8.95 -8.02 -16.49
C ALA A 46 8.67 -8.99 -17.65
N SER A 47 7.72 -9.92 -17.51
CA SER A 47 7.32 -10.82 -18.61
C SER A 47 6.44 -10.14 -19.66
N ARG A 48 5.99 -8.90 -19.40
CA ARG A 48 5.09 -8.10 -20.26
C ARG A 48 5.72 -6.73 -20.58
N PRO A 49 6.81 -6.68 -21.36
CA PRO A 49 7.43 -5.41 -21.73
C PRO A 49 6.52 -4.58 -22.65
N ALA A 50 6.57 -3.26 -22.52
CA ALA A 50 5.81 -2.34 -23.39
C ALA A 50 6.14 -2.49 -24.88
N GLY A 51 7.36 -2.96 -25.21
CA GLY A 51 7.75 -3.23 -26.60
C GLY A 51 7.01 -4.40 -27.26
N ALA A 52 6.26 -5.20 -26.50
CA ALA A 52 5.38 -6.24 -27.04
C ALA A 52 3.98 -5.72 -27.39
N ASP A 53 3.65 -4.48 -27.01
CA ASP A 53 2.37 -3.87 -27.33
C ASP A 53 2.29 -3.43 -28.78
N ARG A 54 1.06 -3.30 -29.28
CA ARG A 54 0.83 -2.78 -30.64
C ARG A 54 1.24 -1.31 -30.73
N ALA A 55 1.63 -0.90 -31.94
CA ALA A 55 2.02 0.47 -32.19
C ALA A 55 0.86 1.45 -31.93
N GLN A 56 1.19 2.59 -31.33
CA GLN A 56 0.25 3.68 -31.09
C GLN A 56 -0.30 4.20 -32.44
N GLY A 57 -1.63 4.26 -32.58
CA GLY A 57 -2.32 4.66 -33.81
C GLY A 57 -3.05 3.53 -34.55
N GLU A 58 -2.86 2.28 -34.14
CA GLU A 58 -3.75 1.17 -34.54
C GLU A 58 -5.10 1.26 -33.80
N ARG A 59 -6.12 0.49 -34.22
CA ARG A 59 -7.39 0.42 -33.46
C ARG A 59 -7.19 -0.41 -32.20
N GLY A 60 -7.41 0.17 -31.01
CA GLY A 60 -7.36 -0.56 -29.73
C GLY A 60 -6.23 -0.27 -28.73
N PRO A 61 -5.10 0.39 -29.06
CA PRO A 61 -4.13 0.85 -28.07
C PRO A 61 -4.70 1.96 -27.17
N MET A 62 -4.14 2.07 -25.97
CA MET A 62 -4.36 3.19 -25.06
C MET A 62 -4.03 4.53 -25.76
N SER A 63 -4.83 5.57 -25.51
CA SER A 63 -4.58 6.90 -26.09
C SER A 63 -3.25 7.49 -25.61
N ALA A 64 -2.63 8.32 -26.45
CA ALA A 64 -1.34 8.95 -26.17
C ALA A 64 -1.39 9.83 -24.90
N GLU A 65 -2.51 10.53 -24.65
CA GLU A 65 -2.69 11.35 -23.44
C GLU A 65 -2.70 10.49 -22.19
N ARG A 66 -3.39 9.35 -22.22
CA ARG A 66 -3.43 8.41 -21.09
C ARG A 66 -2.07 7.74 -20.90
N TRP A 67 -1.35 7.46 -21.97
CA TRP A 67 0.03 6.97 -21.92
C TRP A 67 0.96 7.97 -21.24
N ALA A 68 0.87 9.25 -21.61
CA ALA A 68 1.67 10.33 -21.03
C ALA A 68 1.38 10.57 -19.54
N ALA A 69 0.14 10.33 -19.11
CA ALA A 69 -0.28 10.43 -17.71
C ALA A 69 0.15 9.23 -16.84
N ARG A 70 0.65 8.13 -17.43
CA ARG A 70 1.07 6.96 -16.65
C ARG A 70 2.27 7.28 -15.73
N PRO A 71 2.30 6.71 -14.52
CA PRO A 71 3.49 6.75 -13.66
C PRO A 71 4.75 6.32 -14.41
N GLU A 72 5.85 7.03 -14.18
CA GLU A 72 7.14 6.79 -14.85
C GLU A 72 7.58 5.32 -14.73
N VAL A 73 7.39 4.72 -13.55
CA VAL A 73 7.76 3.33 -13.26
C VAL A 73 6.99 2.30 -14.11
N LEU A 74 5.87 2.70 -14.74
CA LEU A 74 5.06 1.84 -15.60
C LEU A 74 5.38 1.99 -17.10
N ARG A 75 6.27 2.92 -17.49
CA ARG A 75 6.56 3.18 -18.91
C ARG A 75 7.16 1.99 -19.64
N SER A 76 7.93 1.15 -18.95
CA SER A 76 8.53 -0.07 -19.52
C SER A 76 7.57 -1.25 -19.53
N VAL A 77 6.37 -1.11 -18.94
CA VAL A 77 5.41 -2.19 -18.73
C VAL A 77 4.26 -2.06 -19.71
N SER A 78 3.85 -3.20 -20.27
CA SER A 78 2.73 -3.30 -21.20
C SER A 78 1.47 -2.59 -20.69
N GLU A 79 0.72 -2.02 -21.63
CA GLU A 79 -0.60 -1.44 -21.41
C GLU A 79 -1.61 -2.46 -20.86
N TRP A 80 -1.40 -3.75 -21.18
CA TRP A 80 -2.26 -4.86 -20.77
C TRP A 80 -1.99 -5.35 -19.35
N ALA A 81 -0.85 -5.01 -18.75
CA ALA A 81 -0.49 -5.48 -17.41
C ALA A 81 -1.47 -4.98 -16.34
N THR A 82 -1.93 -3.73 -16.44
CA THR A 82 -2.91 -3.16 -15.49
C THR A 82 -4.26 -3.87 -15.54
N PRO A 83 -4.94 -4.02 -16.69
CA PRO A 83 -6.22 -4.73 -16.75
C PRO A 83 -6.09 -6.21 -16.40
N GLU A 84 -5.00 -6.88 -16.76
CA GLU A 84 -4.77 -8.27 -16.37
C GLU A 84 -4.63 -8.43 -14.86
N LEU A 85 -3.86 -7.56 -14.21
CA LEU A 85 -3.73 -7.59 -12.75
C LEU A 85 -5.05 -7.24 -12.05
N ALA A 86 -5.82 -6.31 -12.62
CA ALA A 86 -7.14 -5.94 -12.11
C ALA A 86 -8.08 -7.16 -12.05
N ILE A 87 -8.12 -7.97 -13.11
CA ILE A 87 -8.92 -9.19 -13.16
C ILE A 87 -8.37 -10.24 -12.18
N ALA A 88 -7.06 -10.46 -12.17
CA ALA A 88 -6.44 -11.50 -11.36
C ALA A 88 -6.60 -11.30 -9.85
N LEU A 89 -6.65 -10.03 -9.39
CA LEU A 89 -6.75 -9.68 -7.97
C LEU A 89 -8.10 -9.09 -7.56
N ASP A 90 -9.09 -9.11 -8.46
CA ASP A 90 -10.41 -8.47 -8.26
C ASP A 90 -10.29 -7.00 -7.80
N LEU A 91 -9.48 -6.23 -8.52
CA LEU A 91 -9.23 -4.82 -8.25
C LEU A 91 -9.89 -3.94 -9.30
N THR A 92 -10.22 -2.71 -8.89
CA THR A 92 -10.50 -1.64 -9.87
C THR A 92 -9.24 -1.34 -10.70
N GLN A 93 -9.40 -0.80 -11.90
CA GLN A 93 -8.28 -0.38 -12.76
C GLN A 93 -7.30 0.55 -12.02
N GLN A 94 -7.82 1.52 -11.27
CA GLN A 94 -7.01 2.43 -10.47
C GLN A 94 -6.28 1.70 -9.32
N GLY A 95 -6.93 0.71 -8.71
CA GLY A 95 -6.32 -0.13 -7.67
C GLY A 95 -5.16 -0.96 -8.21
N ALA A 96 -5.35 -1.60 -9.36
CA ALA A 96 -4.32 -2.38 -10.03
C ALA A 96 -3.12 -1.53 -10.47
N GLU A 97 -3.36 -0.32 -11.00
CA GLU A 97 -2.28 0.60 -11.38
C GLU A 97 -1.44 1.02 -10.16
N LYS A 98 -2.10 1.34 -9.04
CA LYS A 98 -1.42 1.65 -7.78
C LYS A 98 -0.61 0.47 -7.25
N GLU A 99 -1.15 -0.74 -7.35
CA GLU A 99 -0.46 -1.96 -6.90
C GLU A 99 0.77 -2.27 -7.76
N LEU A 100 0.67 -2.13 -9.09
CA LEU A 100 1.81 -2.24 -10.01
C LEU A 100 2.88 -1.21 -9.69
N ALA A 101 2.51 0.06 -9.60
CA ALA A 101 3.44 1.15 -9.34
C ALA A 101 4.14 0.99 -7.99
N ARG A 102 3.40 0.60 -6.94
CA ARG A 102 3.95 0.31 -5.61
C ARG A 102 4.93 -0.86 -5.66
N SER A 103 4.55 -1.97 -6.27
CA SER A 103 5.37 -3.19 -6.33
C SER A 103 6.68 -2.94 -7.07
N LEU A 104 6.63 -2.26 -8.22
CA LEU A 104 7.82 -1.90 -8.98
C LEU A 104 8.70 -0.91 -8.22
N THR A 105 8.11 0.06 -7.52
CA THR A 105 8.87 0.99 -6.69
C THR A 105 9.59 0.27 -5.54
N LEU A 106 8.92 -0.66 -4.85
CA LEU A 106 9.53 -1.45 -3.78
C LEU A 106 10.72 -2.27 -4.28
N VAL A 107 10.57 -2.93 -5.42
CA VAL A 107 11.62 -3.80 -5.97
C VAL A 107 12.78 -3.01 -6.58
N SER A 108 12.50 -1.94 -7.32
CA SER A 108 13.52 -1.20 -8.08
C SER A 108 14.15 -0.03 -7.33
N ARG A 109 13.42 0.62 -6.41
CA ARG A 109 13.87 1.85 -5.74
C ARG A 109 14.05 1.71 -4.23
N LEU A 110 13.35 0.78 -3.58
CA LEU A 110 13.37 0.62 -2.12
C LEU A 110 13.68 -0.82 -1.65
N PRO A 111 14.79 -1.43 -2.11
CA PRO A 111 15.08 -2.84 -1.80
C PRO A 111 15.30 -3.09 -0.30
N ALA A 112 15.82 -2.11 0.45
CA ALA A 112 15.98 -2.21 1.90
C ALA A 112 14.62 -2.28 2.62
N THR A 113 13.63 -1.49 2.17
CA THR A 113 12.26 -1.55 2.70
C THR A 113 11.60 -2.88 2.37
N LEU A 114 11.84 -3.42 1.18
CA LEU A 114 11.35 -4.73 0.79
C LEU A 114 11.92 -5.84 1.70
N ALA A 115 13.23 -5.84 1.95
CA ALA A 115 13.86 -6.78 2.88
C ALA A 115 13.31 -6.62 4.31
N ALA A 116 13.05 -5.39 4.75
CA ALA A 116 12.45 -5.12 6.05
C ALA A 116 10.99 -5.63 6.17
N LEU A 117 10.21 -5.57 5.08
CA LEU A 117 8.88 -6.18 5.02
C LEU A 117 8.97 -7.70 5.09
N GLU A 118 9.92 -8.32 4.38
CA GLU A 118 10.15 -9.76 4.40
C GLU A 118 10.57 -10.27 5.78
N SER A 119 11.36 -9.50 6.51
CA SER A 119 11.75 -9.83 7.88
C SER A 119 10.70 -9.44 8.93
N GLY A 120 9.57 -8.86 8.54
CA GLY A 120 8.50 -8.44 9.44
C GLY A 120 8.85 -7.28 10.37
N VAL A 121 9.97 -6.57 10.13
CA VAL A 121 10.40 -5.46 11.00
C VAL A 121 9.66 -4.16 10.69
N VAL A 122 9.08 -4.05 9.49
CA VAL A 122 8.13 -3.00 9.12
C VAL A 122 6.83 -3.62 8.65
N HIS A 123 5.72 -2.94 8.92
CA HIS A 123 4.38 -3.44 8.62
C HIS A 123 3.89 -2.80 7.32
N ALA A 124 3.06 -3.51 6.55
CA ALA A 124 2.58 -3.05 5.25
C ALA A 124 1.79 -1.72 5.33
N GLY A 125 1.12 -1.46 6.45
CA GLY A 125 0.18 -0.34 6.64
C GLY A 125 0.80 1.06 6.55
N ILE A 126 2.12 1.21 6.71
CA ILE A 126 2.79 2.53 6.73
C ILE A 126 3.49 2.87 5.39
N CYS A 127 3.77 1.87 4.55
CA CYS A 127 4.50 2.12 3.30
C CYS A 127 3.62 2.67 2.16
N GLY A 128 2.29 2.70 2.34
CA GLY A 128 1.33 2.86 1.23
C GLY A 128 0.55 4.18 1.17
N THR A 129 0.61 5.03 2.18
CA THR A 129 -0.32 6.17 2.34
C THR A 129 0.40 7.49 2.58
N CYS A 130 1.32 7.85 1.69
CA CYS A 130 1.54 9.28 1.39
C CYS A 130 0.60 9.68 0.25
N SER A 131 -0.70 9.76 0.53
CA SER A 131 -1.68 10.39 -0.36
C SER A 131 -1.65 11.91 -0.15
N SER A 132 -0.54 12.57 -0.50
CA SER A 132 -0.53 14.03 -0.67
C SER A 132 -0.89 14.36 -2.12
N THR A 133 -2.14 14.07 -2.49
CA THR A 133 -2.75 14.63 -3.70
C THR A 133 -4.22 14.87 -3.43
N SER A 134 -4.48 15.75 -2.45
CA SER A 134 -5.73 16.50 -2.45
C SER A 134 -5.44 17.85 -3.10
N PRO A 135 -5.88 18.12 -4.33
CA PRO A 135 -5.96 19.49 -4.77
C PRO A 135 -6.91 20.21 -3.81
N ARG A 136 -6.49 21.40 -3.45
CA ARG A 136 -7.13 22.33 -2.52
C ARG A 136 -8.57 22.62 -3.01
N SER A 137 -9.56 21.86 -2.53
CA SER A 137 -10.97 22.24 -2.71
C SER A 137 -11.32 23.35 -1.72
N PRO A 138 -11.92 24.46 -2.17
CA PRO A 138 -12.37 25.53 -1.30
C PRO A 138 -13.50 25.03 -0.40
N MET A 139 -13.52 25.56 0.81
CA MET A 139 -14.47 25.24 1.87
C MET A 139 -15.92 25.23 1.36
N SER A 140 -16.56 24.07 1.41
CA SER A 140 -18.02 23.94 1.53
C SER A 140 -18.32 22.58 2.15
N GLY A 141 -19.17 22.61 3.16
CA GLY A 141 -19.24 21.62 4.24
C GLY A 141 -19.44 20.19 3.76
N CYS A 142 -18.57 19.31 4.24
CA CYS A 142 -18.89 17.91 4.47
C CYS A 142 -18.73 17.65 5.96
N VAL A 143 -19.85 17.74 6.69
CA VAL A 143 -20.00 17.19 8.03
C VAL A 143 -19.65 15.70 7.95
N ARG A 144 -18.46 15.31 8.41
CA ARG A 144 -18.18 13.92 8.77
C ARG A 144 -19.05 13.60 9.97
N ARG A 145 -20.22 13.02 9.71
CA ARG A 145 -20.97 12.25 10.70
C ARG A 145 -20.14 10.99 11.00
N TRP A 146 -19.19 11.14 11.91
CA TRP A 146 -18.67 10.03 12.69
C TRP A 146 -19.79 9.62 13.63
N MET A 147 -20.40 8.47 13.38
CA MET A 147 -21.32 7.83 14.33
C MET A 147 -20.50 6.81 15.11
N PRO A 148 -20.34 6.96 16.44
CA PRO A 148 -19.73 5.93 17.26
C PRO A 148 -20.74 4.82 17.54
N SER A 149 -20.28 3.57 17.40
CA SER A 149 -20.70 2.36 18.13
C SER A 149 -22.18 1.95 18.12
N CYS A 150 -22.50 0.92 17.32
CA CYS A 150 -23.52 -0.08 17.65
C CYS A 150 -22.81 -1.42 17.91
N TRP A 151 -22.42 -1.67 19.16
CA TRP A 151 -22.07 -3.02 19.64
C TRP A 151 -23.02 -3.33 20.80
N PRO A 152 -24.01 -4.22 20.64
CA PRO A 152 -24.90 -4.59 21.72
C PRO A 152 -24.26 -5.70 22.56
N GLY A 153 -24.04 -5.46 23.86
CA GLY A 153 -23.87 -6.56 24.83
C GLY A 153 -22.72 -6.52 25.83
N TRP A 154 -22.30 -5.36 26.33
CA TRP A 154 -21.46 -5.32 27.54
C TRP A 154 -22.29 -4.88 28.75
N PRO A 155 -22.39 -5.69 29.83
CA PRO A 155 -23.10 -5.30 31.03
C PRO A 155 -22.30 -4.28 31.83
N ASP A 156 -22.93 -3.16 32.16
CA ASP A 156 -22.37 -2.12 33.01
C ASP A 156 -22.16 -2.65 34.43
N GLY A 157 -20.90 -2.88 34.80
CA GLY A 157 -20.51 -3.08 36.17
C GLY A 157 -20.47 -1.75 36.92
N THR A 158 -21.56 -1.39 37.59
CA THR A 158 -21.56 -0.36 38.64
C THR A 158 -21.49 -1.04 40.01
N GLY A 159 -20.35 -0.86 40.69
CA GLY A 159 -20.31 -0.80 42.15
C GLY A 159 -20.64 0.61 42.64
#